data_AF-A0A0F8A3M9-F1
#
_entry.id   AF-A0A0F8A3M9-F1
#
_cell.length_a   1.000
_cell.length_b   1.000
_cell.length_c   1.000
_cell.angle_alpha   90.00
_cell.angle_beta   90.00
_cell.angle_gamma   90.00
#
_symmetry.space_group_name_H-M   'P 1'
#
loop_
_entity.id
_entity.type
_entity.pdbx_description
1 polymer ?
#
loop_
_entity_poly.entity_id
_entity_poly.type
_entity_poly.pdbx_seq_one_letter_code
_entity_poly.pdbx_strand_id
1 'polypeptide(L)'
;MEANSGFSVALHVKGVPPSGRSPENSVYVSTTDDPLVAAKFLRGEKGYVYKIRAVPRMFSVAGTLQKYYDYPFPVSNQREWVAMGGVSWDQIESAAFIKRT
;
A
#
# COMPACT_ATOMS: atom_id res chain seq x y z
N MET A 1 -15.42 15.46 11.52
CA MET A 1 -14.68 14.57 10.62
C MET A 1 -15.22 14.82 9.21
N GLU A 2 -14.38 15.26 8.28
CA GLU A 2 -14.78 15.45 6.89
C GLU A 2 -15.20 14.08 6.32
N ALA A 3 -16.46 13.96 5.90
CA ALA A 3 -17.14 12.69 5.59
C ALA A 3 -16.48 11.83 4.50
N ASN A 4 -15.48 12.36 3.78
CA ASN A 4 -14.84 11.70 2.64
C ASN A 4 -13.33 11.45 2.79
N SER A 5 -12.76 11.65 3.98
CA SER A 5 -11.31 11.48 4.21
C SER A 5 -10.79 10.06 3.93
N GLY A 6 -11.62 9.03 4.12
CA GLY A 6 -11.23 7.63 3.89
C GLY A 6 -10.95 7.26 2.43
N PHE A 7 -11.52 8.01 1.48
CA PHE A 7 -11.34 7.84 0.04
C PHE A 7 -10.23 8.72 -0.56
N SER A 8 -9.50 9.46 0.26
CA SER A 8 -8.39 10.29 -0.24
C SER A 8 -7.10 9.47 -0.33
N VAL A 9 -6.61 9.25 -1.55
CA VAL A 9 -5.29 8.62 -1.79
C VAL A 9 -4.18 9.46 -1.15
N ALA A 10 -4.26 10.79 -1.22
CA ALA A 10 -3.27 11.67 -0.59
C ALA A 10 -3.23 11.52 0.93
N LEU A 11 -4.39 11.39 1.60
CA LEU A 11 -4.43 11.14 3.04
C LEU A 11 -4.01 9.72 3.40
N HIS A 12 -4.31 8.74 2.54
CA HIS A 12 -3.84 7.36 2.69
C HIS A 12 -2.31 7.30 2.76
N VAL A 13 -1.65 7.89 1.76
CA VAL A 13 -0.19 7.91 1.60
C VAL A 13 0.50 8.78 2.65
N LYS A 14 -0.12 9.90 3.04
CA LYS A 14 0.37 10.74 4.14
C LYS A 14 0.54 9.95 5.45
N GLY A 15 -0.31 8.94 5.66
CA GLY A 15 -0.29 8.12 6.85
C GLY A 15 -0.60 8.89 8.14
N VAL A 16 -0.52 8.18 9.26
CA VAL A 16 -0.77 8.72 10.60
C VAL A 16 0.54 8.69 11.41
N PRO A 17 1.07 9.86 11.82
CA PRO A 17 2.21 9.93 12.74
C PRO A 17 1.89 9.28 14.10
N PRO A 18 2.87 8.65 14.79
CA PRO A 18 4.25 8.42 14.35
C PRO A 18 4.41 7.14 13.51
N SER A 19 3.34 6.35 13.35
CA SER A 19 3.41 5.00 12.77
C SER A 19 3.76 4.99 11.28
N GLY A 20 3.41 6.04 10.55
CA GLY A 20 3.50 6.08 9.09
C GLY A 20 2.55 5.10 8.39
N ARG A 21 1.64 4.46 9.13
CA ARG A 21 0.61 3.57 8.58
C ARG A 21 -0.52 4.41 8.01
N SER A 22 -1.21 3.89 7.01
CA SER A 22 -2.40 4.52 6.45
C SER A 22 -3.47 4.74 7.54
N PRO A 23 -4.30 5.80 7.44
CA PRO A 23 -5.38 6.05 8.38
C PRO A 23 -6.32 4.85 8.52
N GLU A 24 -6.83 4.59 9.74
CA GLU A 24 -7.72 3.44 10.02
C GLU A 24 -9.00 3.47 9.18
N ASN A 25 -9.50 4.66 8.85
CA ASN A 25 -10.68 4.85 8.03
C ASN A 25 -10.38 4.82 6.51
N SER A 26 -9.14 4.54 6.11
CA SER A 26 -8.82 4.47 4.70
C SER A 26 -9.41 3.22 4.05
N VAL A 27 -10.04 3.40 2.89
CA VAL A 27 -10.63 2.29 2.12
C VAL A 27 -9.60 1.49 1.34
N TYR A 28 -8.34 1.91 1.33
CA TYR A 28 -7.28 1.34 0.51
C TYR A 28 -6.40 0.39 1.32
N VAL A 29 -5.91 -0.66 0.67
CA VAL A 29 -4.79 -1.47 1.13
C VAL A 29 -3.59 -1.22 0.22
N SER A 30 -2.46 -0.79 0.79
CA SER A 30 -1.21 -0.60 0.06
C SER A 30 -0.64 -1.94 -0.42
N THR A 31 -0.19 -1.95 -1.66
CA THR A 31 0.48 -3.06 -2.34
C THR A 31 1.62 -2.51 -3.21
N THR A 32 2.44 -3.38 -3.77
CA THR A 32 3.55 -2.99 -4.65
C THR A 32 3.71 -4.02 -5.75
N ASP A 33 4.22 -3.58 -6.90
CA ASP A 33 4.56 -4.45 -8.03
C ASP A 33 6.00 -5.00 -7.93
N ASP A 34 6.74 -4.66 -6.87
CA ASP A 34 8.11 -5.11 -6.63
C ASP A 34 8.20 -5.97 -5.34
N PRO A 35 8.48 -7.29 -5.45
CA PRO A 35 8.55 -8.17 -4.28
C PRO A 35 9.68 -7.79 -3.30
N LEU A 36 10.76 -7.15 -3.77
CA LEU A 36 11.83 -6.67 -2.89
C LEU A 36 11.38 -5.46 -2.09
N VAL A 37 10.55 -4.59 -2.67
CA VAL A 37 9.91 -3.50 -1.93
C VAL A 37 8.96 -4.07 -0.89
N ALA A 38 8.12 -5.05 -1.23
CA ALA A 38 7.22 -5.70 -0.28
C ALA A 38 7.98 -6.28 0.93
N ALA A 39 9.10 -6.95 0.68
CA ALA A 39 9.94 -7.52 1.73
C ALA A 39 10.55 -6.46 2.67
N LYS A 40 10.92 -5.27 2.16
CA LYS A 40 11.45 -4.17 2.99
C LYS A 40 10.44 -3.69 4.04
N PHE A 41 9.14 -3.79 3.76
CA PHE A 41 8.10 -3.42 4.72
C PHE A 41 7.98 -4.37 5.92
N LEU A 42 8.60 -5.55 5.85
CA LEU A 42 8.75 -6.43 7.02
C LEU A 42 9.78 -5.89 8.02
N ARG A 43 10.61 -4.90 7.66
CA ARG A 43 11.61 -4.25 8.54
C ARG A 43 12.54 -5.25 9.26
N GLY A 44 12.89 -6.35 8.58
CA GLY A 44 13.73 -7.41 9.14
C GLY A 44 12.99 -8.38 10.07
N GLU A 45 11.69 -8.21 10.27
CA GLU A 45 10.86 -9.15 11.02
C GLU A 45 10.43 -10.33 10.16
N LYS A 46 9.99 -11.42 10.82
CA LYS A 46 9.36 -12.54 10.13
C LYS A 46 7.97 -12.14 9.63
N GLY A 47 7.58 -12.59 8.44
CA GLY A 47 6.26 -12.26 7.91
C GLY A 47 5.97 -12.92 6.56
N TYR A 48 4.87 -12.51 5.95
CA TYR A 48 4.45 -13.03 4.65
C TYR A 48 4.50 -11.93 3.60
N VAL A 49 5.00 -12.30 2.42
CA VAL A 49 4.82 -11.54 1.19
C VAL A 49 3.81 -12.30 0.32
N TYR A 50 2.65 -11.70 0.08
CA TYR A 50 1.59 -12.30 -0.72
C TYR A 50 1.74 -11.89 -2.18
N LYS A 51 1.66 -12.87 -3.09
CA LYS A 51 1.43 -12.61 -4.51
C LYS A 51 -0.07 -12.50 -4.73
N ILE A 52 -0.52 -11.35 -5.19
CA ILE A 52 -1.93 -11.04 -5.38
C ILE A 52 -2.21 -10.80 -6.86
N ARG A 53 -3.33 -11.34 -7.37
CA ARG A 53 -3.81 -11.10 -8.73
C ARG A 53 -4.31 -9.67 -8.86
N ALA A 54 -3.83 -8.97 -9.88
CA ALA A 54 -4.31 -7.63 -10.22
C ALA A 54 -5.78 -7.64 -10.65
N VAL A 55 -6.56 -6.66 -10.21
CA VAL A 55 -7.99 -6.49 -10.55
C VAL A 55 -8.31 -5.01 -10.79
N PRO A 56 -9.44 -4.65 -11.45
CA PRO A 56 -9.75 -3.26 -11.79
C PRO A 56 -9.84 -2.27 -10.62
N ARG A 57 -10.04 -2.76 -9.38
CA ARG A 57 -10.04 -1.91 -8.16
C ARG A 57 -8.63 -1.59 -7.65
N MET A 58 -7.59 -2.01 -8.35
CA MET A 58 -6.19 -1.71 -8.04
C MET A 58 -5.65 -0.66 -9.00
N PHE A 59 -5.02 0.38 -8.47
CA PHE A 59 -4.47 1.46 -9.29
C PHE A 59 -3.21 2.06 -8.69
N SER A 60 -2.38 2.66 -9.55
CA SER A 60 -1.11 3.25 -9.16
C SER A 60 -1.31 4.54 -8.37
N VAL A 61 -0.62 4.66 -7.23
CA VAL A 61 -0.56 5.90 -6.45
C VAL A 61 0.16 6.99 -7.26
N ALA A 62 1.29 6.64 -7.90
CA ALA A 62 2.03 7.56 -8.76
C ALA A 62 1.18 8.11 -9.90
N GLY A 63 0.46 7.23 -10.60
CA GLY A 63 -0.44 7.63 -11.67
C GLY A 63 -1.59 8.53 -11.21
N THR A 64 -2.04 8.34 -9.96
CA THR A 64 -3.15 9.11 -9.37
C THR A 64 -2.70 10.47 -8.85
N LEU A 65 -1.58 10.55 -8.14
CA LEU A 65 -1.07 11.79 -7.54
C LEU A 65 -0.26 12.65 -8.53
N GLN A 66 0.30 12.06 -9.58
CA GLN A 66 1.04 12.74 -10.64
C GLN A 66 2.12 13.66 -10.07
N LYS A 67 2.06 14.97 -10.35
CA LYS A 67 3.02 15.98 -9.87
C LYS A 67 3.07 16.12 -8.34
N TYR A 68 2.09 15.58 -7.62
CA TYR A 68 2.03 15.58 -6.16
C TYR A 68 2.50 14.26 -5.54
N TYR A 69 3.03 13.33 -6.34
CA TYR A 69 3.40 12.01 -5.86
C TYR A 69 4.48 12.03 -4.77
N ASP A 70 5.46 12.93 -4.87
CA ASP A 70 6.52 13.10 -3.87
C ASP A 70 6.34 14.34 -2.97
N TYR A 71 5.21 15.04 -3.08
CA TYR A 71 4.95 16.25 -2.31
C TYR A 71 3.61 16.17 -1.55
N PRO A 72 3.60 16.33 -0.22
CA PRO A 72 4.74 16.67 0.66
C PRO A 72 5.52 15.46 1.21
N PHE A 73 5.19 14.23 0.81
CA PHE A 73 5.81 13.01 1.34
C PHE A 73 6.40 12.16 0.19
N PRO A 74 7.72 11.87 0.21
CA PRO A 74 8.33 11.07 -0.84
C PRO A 74 7.96 9.59 -0.67
N VAL A 75 7.15 9.07 -1.60
CA VAL A 75 6.79 7.64 -1.66
C VAL A 75 7.21 6.99 -2.99
N SER A 76 7.96 7.72 -3.83
CA SER A 76 8.40 7.25 -5.14
C SER A 76 9.15 5.94 -5.16
N ASN A 77 9.90 5.63 -4.10
CA ASN A 77 10.63 4.37 -3.97
C ASN A 77 9.75 3.15 -3.62
N GLN A 78 8.47 3.36 -3.28
CA GLN A 78 7.57 2.28 -2.86
C GLN A 78 6.88 1.57 -4.03
N ARG A 79 6.88 2.19 -5.21
CA ARG A 79 6.15 1.70 -6.40
C ARG A 79 4.71 1.30 -6.01
N GLU A 80 4.06 2.16 -5.23
CA GLU A 80 2.83 1.80 -4.53
C GLU A 80 1.65 1.70 -5.49
N TRP A 81 0.91 0.61 -5.34
CA TRP A 81 -0.43 0.41 -5.86
C TRP A 81 -1.39 0.31 -4.68
N VAL A 82 -2.63 0.72 -4.86
CA VAL A 82 -3.65 0.62 -3.81
C VAL A 82 -4.80 -0.24 -4.29
N ALA A 83 -5.28 -1.14 -3.44
CA ALA A 83 -6.49 -1.90 -3.65
C ALA A 83 -7.67 -1.24 -2.91
N MET A 84 -8.60 -0.64 -3.65
CA MET A 84 -9.78 0.01 -3.08
C MET A 84 -10.80 -1.03 -2.60
N GLY A 85 -11.18 -0.98 -1.31
CA GLY A 85 -12.01 -2.00 -0.67
C GLY A 85 -11.23 -3.23 -0.23
N GLY A 86 -9.88 -3.17 -0.26
CA GLY A 86 -9.00 -4.25 0.17
C GLY A 86 -8.78 -5.36 -0.86
N VAL A 87 -8.10 -6.41 -0.40
CA VAL A 87 -7.72 -7.61 -1.17
C VAL A 87 -8.52 -8.80 -0.62
N SER A 88 -9.26 -9.49 -1.48
CA SER A 88 -9.99 -10.70 -1.09
C SER A 88 -9.13 -11.96 -1.16
N TRP A 89 -9.48 -12.98 -0.37
CA TRP A 89 -8.71 -14.23 -0.28
C TRP A 89 -8.54 -14.96 -1.62
N ASP A 90 -9.55 -14.91 -2.49
CA ASP A 90 -9.52 -15.50 -3.83
C ASP A 90 -8.59 -14.76 -4.82
N GLN A 91 -8.07 -13.59 -4.45
CA GLN A 91 -7.04 -12.88 -5.20
C GLN A 91 -5.61 -13.33 -4.82
N ILE A 92 -5.43 -14.07 -3.73
CA ILE A 92 -4.10 -14.50 -3.28
C ILE A 92 -3.68 -15.72 -4.11
N GLU A 93 -2.65 -15.57 -4.92
CA GLU A 93 -2.13 -16.64 -5.79
C GLU A 93 -1.08 -17.50 -5.06
N SER A 94 -0.28 -16.88 -4.19
CA SER A 94 0.72 -17.56 -3.37
C SER A 94 1.19 -16.69 -2.21
N ALA A 95 1.91 -17.29 -1.26
CA ALA A 95 2.54 -16.59 -0.15
C ALA A 95 3.97 -17.09 0.06
N ALA A 96 4.91 -16.16 0.23
CA ALA A 96 6.27 -16.45 0.66
C ALA A 96 6.42 -16.08 2.14
N PHE A 97 6.78 -17.05 2.98
CA PHE A 97 7.15 -16.77 4.36
C PHE A 97 8.61 -16.32 4.42
N ILE A 98 8.83 -15.07 4.81
CA ILE A 98 10.15 -14.50 5.01
C ILE A 98 10.54 -14.75 6.46
N LYS A 99 11.65 -15.48 6.64
CA LYS A 99 12.27 -15.68 7.95
C LYS A 99 13.11 -14.45 8.28
N ARG A 100 13.26 -14.15 9.58
CA ARG A 100 14.21 -13.15 10.05
C ARG A 100 15.60 -13.52 9.52
N THR A 101 16.20 -12.62 8.74
CA THR A 101 17.62 -12.66 8.37
C THR A 101 18.49 -12.20 9.52
#